data_AF-A0A941DJN6-F1
#
_entry.id   AF-A0A941DJN6-F1
#
_cell.length_a   1.000
_cell.length_b   1.000
_cell.length_c   1.000
_cell.angle_alpha   90.00
_cell.angle_beta   90.00
_cell.angle_gamma   90.00
#
_symmetry.space_group_name_H-M   'P 1'
#
loop_
_entity.id
_entity.type
_entity.pdbx_description
1 polymer ?
#
loop_
_entity_poly.entity_id
_entity_poly.type
_entity_poly.pdbx_seq_one_letter_code
_entity_poly.pdbx_strand_id
1 'polypeptide(L)'
;MARSGILYSDVAKAASQLTELGHPVTVDNVRKMLGDTGSKSTIAPYLRQWRENHALESESSRLKLPPSLLSAVQSLYEGMQQEAEIRFTEAEKLHEETLASMQAELQTLKKRLEESAQAHQEALMELRLSQKEHRKTLETLERERLQSLAQQQQITLLNQRLSDKLQHLQTQEEQLQQAHQQFEHFQAATMRQRQEETAMHEGRLQLAEQQLRKTQAQLSDVQAQSKSHETDLHNLSRLYEAALTSQAQLKQQLESEKSQSLTLKLQLQSSEEQQKLVRAQAEEHEQRQLTLATEKARLEERLHMLELEMQRMQESLGTREQEHQTLLSTVADLSAALVHPEAEAKEKPAVASRKRRKPAAD
;
A
#
# COMPACT_ATOMS: atom_id res chain seq x y z
N MET A 1 54.96 -150.27 118.05
CA MET A 1 54.08 -149.40 118.85
C MET A 1 52.64 -149.75 118.52
N ALA A 2 51.93 -150.34 119.48
CA ALA A 2 50.56 -150.81 119.34
C ALA A 2 49.64 -149.61 119.06
N ARG A 3 48.97 -149.61 117.90
CA ARG A 3 48.03 -148.54 117.55
C ARG A 3 46.67 -148.87 118.17
N SER A 4 46.25 -148.04 119.11
CA SER A 4 44.94 -148.11 119.78
C SER A 4 43.82 -148.06 118.75
N GLY A 5 42.93 -149.06 118.78
CA GLY A 5 41.70 -149.05 117.98
C GLY A 5 40.77 -147.93 118.41
N ILE A 6 39.96 -147.42 117.48
CA ILE A 6 38.95 -146.38 117.76
C ILE A 6 37.79 -146.98 118.55
N LEU A 7 37.35 -146.29 119.61
CA LEU A 7 36.19 -146.67 120.41
C LEU A 7 34.92 -145.93 119.98
N TYR A 8 33.76 -146.50 120.28
CA TYR A 8 32.44 -145.89 120.05
C TYR A 8 32.32 -144.49 120.68
N SER A 9 32.90 -144.28 121.87
CA SER A 9 32.88 -142.99 122.58
C SER A 9 33.53 -141.86 121.78
N ASP A 10 34.57 -142.18 121.02
CA ASP A 10 35.32 -141.18 120.23
C ASP A 10 34.51 -140.80 119.00
N VAL A 11 33.88 -141.79 118.34
CA VAL A 11 32.97 -141.58 117.21
C VAL A 11 31.73 -140.79 117.64
N ALA A 12 31.16 -141.09 118.80
CA ALA A 12 30.00 -140.38 119.34
C ALA A 12 30.31 -138.90 119.67
N LYS A 13 31.48 -138.62 120.28
CA LYS A 13 31.92 -137.23 120.57
C LYS A 13 32.20 -136.44 119.29
N ALA A 14 32.86 -137.05 118.31
CA ALA A 14 33.11 -136.40 117.03
C ALA A 14 31.80 -136.12 116.25
N ALA A 15 30.83 -137.03 116.32
CA ALA A 15 29.53 -136.86 115.70
C ALA A 15 28.68 -135.77 116.38
N SER A 16 28.68 -135.70 117.71
CA SER A 16 27.97 -134.64 118.45
C SER A 16 28.57 -133.26 118.18
N GLN A 17 29.90 -133.13 118.17
CA GLN A 17 30.57 -131.87 117.84
C GLN A 17 30.27 -131.41 116.40
N LEU A 18 30.25 -132.34 115.43
CA LEU A 18 29.86 -132.00 114.05
C LEU A 18 28.41 -131.49 113.96
N THR A 19 27.52 -132.02 114.79
CA THR A 19 26.10 -131.61 114.84
C THR A 19 25.95 -130.21 115.45
N GLU A 20 26.67 -129.92 116.55
CA GLU A 20 26.71 -128.58 117.17
C GLU A 20 27.27 -127.51 116.21
N LEU A 21 28.24 -127.90 115.38
CA LEU A 21 28.82 -127.03 114.34
C LEU A 21 27.96 -126.91 113.08
N GLY A 22 26.81 -127.60 112.99
CA GLY A 22 25.91 -127.56 111.84
C GLY A 22 26.46 -128.23 110.57
N HIS A 23 27.51 -129.04 110.68
CA HIS A 23 28.11 -129.75 109.55
C HIS A 23 27.47 -131.14 109.35
N PRO A 24 27.41 -131.65 108.11
CA PRO A 24 26.80 -132.95 107.85
C PRO A 24 27.63 -134.07 108.51
N VAL A 25 26.99 -134.86 109.38
CA VAL A 25 27.60 -135.92 110.18
C VAL A 25 27.84 -137.18 109.35
N THR A 26 28.71 -137.15 108.33
CA THR A 26 29.04 -138.30 107.48
C THR A 26 30.28 -139.06 107.99
N VAL A 27 30.45 -140.33 107.57
CA VAL A 27 31.60 -141.16 107.99
C VAL A 27 32.94 -140.48 107.70
N ASP A 28 33.05 -139.80 106.56
CA ASP A 28 34.28 -139.11 106.16
C ASP A 28 34.54 -137.84 106.99
N ASN A 29 33.49 -137.11 107.37
CA ASN A 29 33.62 -135.93 108.23
C ASN A 29 33.97 -136.31 109.67
N VAL A 30 33.37 -137.37 110.18
CA VAL A 30 33.71 -137.92 111.51
C VAL A 30 35.14 -138.44 111.53
N ARG A 31 35.57 -139.11 110.46
CA ARG A 31 36.96 -139.58 110.31
C ARG A 31 37.96 -138.42 110.26
N LYS A 32 37.66 -137.34 109.52
CA LYS A 32 38.48 -136.12 109.52
C LYS A 32 38.57 -135.49 110.90
N MET A 33 37.45 -135.44 111.64
CA MET A 33 37.41 -134.91 113.01
C MET A 33 38.25 -135.73 113.98
N LEU A 34 38.33 -137.04 113.76
CA LEU A 34 39.18 -137.98 114.50
C LEU A 34 40.64 -138.02 113.98
N GLY A 35 41.06 -137.06 113.13
CA GLY A 35 42.43 -136.96 112.63
C GLY A 35 42.81 -138.03 111.61
N ASP A 36 41.87 -138.44 110.76
CA ASP A 36 42.00 -139.49 109.71
C ASP A 36 42.37 -140.89 110.22
N THR A 37 42.27 -141.09 111.53
CA THR A 37 42.46 -142.39 112.17
C THR A 37 41.21 -143.27 112.03
N GLY A 38 41.40 -144.59 111.96
CA GLY A 38 40.32 -145.58 111.81
C GLY A 38 39.88 -145.81 110.36
N SER A 39 39.53 -147.06 110.04
CA SER A 39 38.97 -147.40 108.73
C SER A 39 37.48 -147.04 108.67
N LYS A 40 37.00 -146.68 107.48
CA LYS A 40 35.57 -146.43 107.25
C LYS A 40 34.68 -147.61 107.70
N SER A 41 35.20 -148.84 107.61
CA SER A 41 34.53 -150.06 108.09
C SER A 41 34.32 -150.12 109.60
N THR A 42 35.17 -149.46 110.40
CA THR A 42 35.05 -149.41 111.87
C THR A 42 34.20 -148.23 112.33
N ILE A 43 34.28 -147.08 111.66
CA ILE A 43 33.54 -145.87 112.03
C ILE A 43 32.06 -145.96 111.63
N ALA A 44 31.75 -146.56 110.47
CA ALA A 44 30.38 -146.68 109.98
C ALA A 44 29.39 -147.37 110.95
N PRO A 45 29.69 -148.53 111.56
CA PRO A 45 28.77 -149.17 112.51
C PRO A 45 28.56 -148.34 113.78
N TYR A 46 29.62 -147.72 114.32
CA TYR A 46 29.51 -146.84 115.49
C TYR A 46 28.74 -145.55 115.20
N LEU A 47 28.92 -144.96 114.01
CA LEU A 47 28.17 -143.78 113.61
C LEU A 47 26.68 -144.09 113.41
N ARG A 48 26.37 -145.28 112.88
CA ARG A 48 25.00 -145.75 112.73
C ARG A 48 24.33 -145.94 114.08
N GLN A 49 25.02 -146.59 115.01
CA GLN A 49 24.55 -146.78 116.40
C GLN A 49 24.35 -145.43 117.12
N TRP A 50 25.22 -144.44 116.89
CA TRP A 50 25.04 -143.09 117.44
C TRP A 50 23.82 -142.38 116.83
N ARG A 51 23.64 -142.44 115.50
CA ARG A 51 22.48 -141.84 114.82
C ARG A 51 21.16 -142.46 115.26
N GLU A 52 21.09 -143.77 115.45
CA GLU A 52 19.87 -144.45 115.94
C GLU A 52 19.51 -143.98 117.36
N ASN A 53 20.51 -143.71 118.22
CA ASN A 53 20.28 -143.19 119.57
C ASN A 53 19.93 -141.69 119.60
N HIS A 54 20.47 -140.86 118.70
CA HIS A 54 20.22 -139.41 118.67
C HIS A 54 19.05 -138.97 117.75
N ALA A 55 18.61 -139.81 116.81
CA ALA A 55 17.43 -139.51 115.98
C ALA A 55 16.14 -139.46 116.81
N LEU A 56 16.07 -140.23 117.91
CA LEU A 56 14.91 -140.22 118.82
C LEU A 56 14.78 -138.94 119.66
N GLU A 57 15.87 -138.18 119.86
CA GLU A 57 15.86 -136.94 120.66
C GLU A 57 15.59 -135.67 119.84
N SER A 58 15.81 -135.70 118.52
CA SER A 58 15.79 -134.48 117.70
C SER A 58 14.41 -134.14 117.08
N GLU A 59 13.48 -135.09 116.97
CA GLU A 59 12.11 -134.83 116.50
C GLU A 59 11.12 -134.50 117.64
N SER A 60 11.49 -134.74 118.90
CA SER A 60 10.59 -134.62 120.05
C SER A 60 10.69 -133.28 120.81
N SER A 61 11.60 -132.38 120.40
CA SER A 61 12.05 -131.27 121.26
C SER A 61 11.97 -129.87 120.64
N ARG A 62 11.24 -129.67 119.55
CA ARG A 62 10.87 -128.31 119.09
C ARG A 62 9.37 -128.08 119.16
N LEU A 63 9.02 -127.51 120.31
CA LEU A 63 7.91 -126.57 120.51
C LEU A 63 6.53 -127.21 120.69
N LYS A 64 6.31 -127.84 121.86
CA LYS A 64 5.00 -127.80 122.51
C LYS A 64 4.75 -126.37 123.04
N LEU A 65 4.58 -125.42 122.12
CA LEU A 65 3.98 -124.13 122.44
C LEU A 65 2.54 -124.39 122.88
N PRO A 66 2.07 -123.78 123.98
CA PRO A 66 0.67 -123.90 124.39
C PRO A 66 -0.26 -123.55 123.22
N PRO A 67 -1.35 -124.30 122.98
CA PRO A 67 -2.26 -124.03 121.87
C PRO A 67 -2.84 -122.60 121.89
N SER A 68 -2.91 -121.98 123.08
CA SER A 68 -3.29 -120.57 123.26
C SER A 68 -2.28 -119.57 122.67
N LEU A 69 -0.97 -119.85 122.74
CA LEU A 69 0.06 -118.97 122.17
C LEU A 69 0.17 -119.10 120.65
N LEU A 70 0.01 -120.32 120.11
CA LEU A 70 -0.06 -120.52 118.66
C LEU A 70 -1.27 -119.83 118.04
N SER A 71 -2.44 -119.92 118.71
CA SER A 71 -3.65 -119.19 118.31
C SER A 71 -3.46 -117.68 118.35
N ALA A 72 -2.80 -117.14 119.39
CA ALA A 72 -2.54 -115.70 119.50
C ALA A 72 -1.58 -115.20 118.41
N VAL A 73 -0.52 -115.96 118.11
CA VAL A 73 0.43 -115.63 117.03
C VAL A 73 -0.22 -115.75 115.65
N GLN A 74 -1.07 -116.75 115.42
CA GLN A 74 -1.86 -116.86 114.20
C GLN A 74 -2.84 -115.69 114.02
N SER A 75 -3.58 -115.32 115.08
CA SER A 75 -4.48 -114.17 115.04
C SER A 75 -3.74 -112.84 114.81
N LEU A 76 -2.53 -112.69 115.37
CA LEU A 76 -1.69 -111.51 115.17
C LEU A 76 -1.10 -111.46 113.75
N TYR A 77 -0.75 -112.62 113.19
CA TYR A 77 -0.32 -112.73 111.80
C TYR A 77 -1.48 -112.46 110.83
N GLU A 78 -2.68 -112.98 111.10
CA GLU A 78 -3.90 -112.69 110.34
C GLU A 78 -4.27 -111.20 110.42
N GLY A 79 -4.16 -110.58 111.59
CA GLY A 79 -4.38 -109.14 111.77
C GLY A 79 -3.33 -108.30 111.02
N MET A 80 -2.06 -108.70 111.06
CA MET A 80 -0.99 -108.04 110.29
C MET A 80 -1.20 -108.19 108.78
N GLN A 81 -1.63 -109.36 108.32
CA GLN A 81 -1.96 -109.60 106.91
C GLN A 81 -3.17 -108.76 106.49
N GLN A 82 -4.23 -108.70 107.30
CA GLN A 82 -5.39 -107.84 107.03
C GLN A 82 -5.00 -106.36 106.99
N GLU A 83 -4.16 -105.89 107.91
CA GLU A 83 -3.70 -104.49 107.91
C GLU A 83 -2.80 -104.19 106.70
N ALA A 84 -1.94 -105.12 106.30
CA ALA A 84 -1.13 -104.99 105.09
C ALA A 84 -2.00 -104.97 103.82
N GLU A 85 -3.02 -105.84 103.75
CA GLU A 85 -3.99 -105.88 102.64
C GLU A 85 -4.78 -104.56 102.56
N ILE A 86 -5.25 -104.04 103.71
CA ILE A 86 -5.95 -102.74 103.77
C ILE A 86 -5.03 -101.62 103.26
N ARG A 87 -3.80 -101.52 103.76
CA ARG A 87 -2.84 -100.49 103.31
C ARG A 87 -2.49 -100.64 101.83
N PHE A 88 -2.38 -101.87 101.33
CA PHE A 88 -2.12 -102.13 99.91
C PHE A 88 -3.30 -101.68 99.04
N THR A 89 -4.53 -102.06 99.40
CA THR A 89 -5.73 -101.63 98.67
C THR A 89 -5.96 -100.12 98.75
N GLU A 90 -5.63 -99.46 99.86
CA GLU A 90 -5.65 -98.00 99.97
C GLU A 90 -4.59 -97.34 99.07
N ALA A 91 -3.37 -97.88 99.03
CA ALA A 91 -2.31 -97.40 98.16
C ALA A 91 -2.64 -97.61 96.67
N GLU A 92 -3.23 -98.75 96.30
CA GLU A 92 -3.72 -99.00 94.95
C GLU A 92 -4.82 -98.02 94.56
N LYS A 93 -5.81 -97.77 95.42
CA LYS A 93 -6.86 -96.77 95.16
C LYS A 93 -6.29 -95.37 94.96
N LEU A 94 -5.38 -94.92 95.85
CA LEU A 94 -4.71 -93.62 95.69
C LEU A 94 -3.88 -93.56 94.40
N HIS A 95 -3.23 -94.66 94.02
CA HIS A 95 -2.49 -94.74 92.77
C HIS A 95 -3.41 -94.68 91.55
N GLU A 96 -4.53 -95.40 91.55
CA GLU A 96 -5.54 -95.35 90.50
C GLU A 96 -6.16 -93.96 90.37
N GLU A 97 -6.48 -93.31 91.50
CA GLU A 97 -7.01 -91.94 91.53
C GLU A 97 -6.01 -90.93 90.96
N THR A 98 -4.72 -91.04 91.33
CA THR A 98 -3.66 -90.16 90.80
C THR A 98 -3.35 -90.44 89.33
N LEU A 99 -3.38 -91.69 88.89
CA LEU A 99 -3.26 -92.02 87.46
C LEU A 99 -4.44 -91.46 86.67
N ALA A 100 -5.66 -91.60 87.18
CA ALA A 100 -6.86 -91.07 86.54
C ALA A 100 -6.81 -89.53 86.45
N SER A 101 -6.37 -88.84 87.51
CA SER A 101 -6.23 -87.38 87.50
C SER A 101 -5.15 -86.92 86.52
N MET A 102 -3.98 -87.56 86.50
CA MET A 102 -2.91 -87.26 85.54
C MET A 102 -3.34 -87.54 84.09
N GLN A 103 -4.08 -88.62 83.84
CA GLN A 103 -4.62 -88.91 82.52
C GLN A 103 -5.64 -87.86 82.08
N ALA A 104 -6.52 -87.42 82.99
CA ALA A 104 -7.46 -86.35 82.71
C ALA A 104 -6.73 -85.04 82.38
N GLU A 105 -5.74 -84.65 83.18
CA GLU A 105 -4.90 -83.47 82.93
C GLU A 105 -4.20 -83.55 81.58
N LEU A 106 -3.56 -84.69 81.26
CA LEU A 106 -2.93 -84.90 79.96
C LEU A 106 -3.91 -84.79 78.80
N GLN A 107 -5.14 -85.30 78.93
CA GLN A 107 -6.17 -85.13 77.91
C GLN A 107 -6.59 -83.66 77.76
N THR A 108 -6.74 -82.92 78.87
CA THR A 108 -7.07 -81.49 78.79
C THR A 108 -5.95 -80.66 78.16
N LEU A 109 -4.69 -80.96 78.48
CA LEU A 109 -3.53 -80.28 77.89
C LEU A 109 -3.40 -80.59 76.40
N LYS A 110 -3.63 -81.84 75.99
CA LYS A 110 -3.66 -82.22 74.56
C LYS A 110 -4.74 -81.47 73.79
N LYS A 111 -5.97 -81.40 74.34
CA LYS A 111 -7.06 -80.63 73.73
C LYS A 111 -6.70 -79.16 73.59
N ARG A 112 -6.16 -78.53 74.64
CA ARG A 112 -5.73 -77.12 74.58
C ARG A 112 -4.61 -76.89 73.57
N LEU A 113 -3.67 -77.83 73.43
CA LEU A 113 -2.61 -77.75 72.44
C LEU A 113 -3.17 -77.84 71.02
N GLU A 114 -4.12 -78.76 70.77
CA GLU A 114 -4.81 -78.90 69.49
C GLU A 114 -5.62 -77.65 69.14
N GLU A 115 -6.40 -77.12 70.09
CA GLU A 115 -7.17 -75.87 69.94
C GLU A 115 -6.24 -74.68 69.63
N SER A 116 -5.13 -74.55 70.37
CA SER A 116 -4.14 -73.49 70.13
C SER A 116 -3.45 -73.65 68.78
N ALA A 117 -3.17 -74.88 68.34
CA ALA A 117 -2.56 -75.13 67.04
C ALA A 117 -3.52 -74.80 65.89
N GLN A 118 -4.80 -75.13 66.03
CA GLN A 118 -5.85 -74.76 65.07
C GLN A 118 -6.01 -73.24 64.98
N ALA A 119 -6.16 -72.56 66.14
CA ALA A 119 -6.27 -71.10 66.18
C ALA A 119 -5.03 -70.41 65.56
N HIS A 120 -3.84 -70.96 65.77
CA HIS A 120 -2.61 -70.43 65.14
C HIS A 120 -2.60 -70.63 63.63
N GLN A 121 -3.06 -71.78 63.14
CA GLN A 121 -3.18 -72.03 61.70
C GLN A 121 -4.19 -71.09 61.03
N GLU A 122 -5.34 -70.87 61.67
CA GLU A 122 -6.37 -69.93 61.20
C GLU A 122 -5.82 -68.50 61.13
N ALA A 123 -5.17 -68.02 62.20
CA ALA A 123 -4.55 -66.70 62.23
C ALA A 123 -3.47 -66.53 61.14
N LEU A 124 -2.67 -67.57 60.88
CA LEU A 124 -1.68 -67.56 59.79
C LEU A 124 -2.34 -67.53 58.41
N MET A 125 -3.49 -68.19 58.22
CA MET A 125 -4.25 -68.12 56.97
C MET A 125 -4.84 -66.73 56.75
N GLU A 126 -5.46 -66.14 57.78
CA GLU A 126 -6.01 -64.78 57.72
C GLU A 126 -4.92 -63.74 57.43
N LEU A 127 -3.78 -63.83 58.10
CA LEU A 127 -2.65 -62.93 57.85
C LEU A 127 -2.15 -63.04 56.41
N ARG A 128 -2.05 -64.25 55.85
CA ARG A 128 -1.67 -64.46 54.45
C ARG A 128 -2.70 -63.91 53.46
N LEU A 129 -3.99 -64.02 53.78
CA LEU A 129 -5.06 -63.45 52.96
C LEU A 129 -5.00 -61.92 52.98
N SER A 130 -4.91 -61.32 54.16
CA SER A 130 -4.77 -59.87 54.33
C SER A 130 -3.52 -59.33 53.62
N GLN A 131 -2.38 -60.02 53.71
CA GLN A 131 -1.17 -59.64 52.97
C GLN A 131 -1.35 -59.70 51.44
N LYS A 132 -2.06 -60.71 50.93
CA LYS A 132 -2.37 -60.81 49.50
C LYS A 132 -3.30 -59.69 49.04
N GLU A 133 -4.32 -59.37 49.82
CA GLU A 133 -5.24 -58.26 49.53
C GLU A 133 -4.51 -56.92 49.56
N HIS A 134 -3.70 -56.69 50.59
CA HIS A 134 -2.88 -55.48 50.71
C HIS A 134 -1.90 -55.32 49.54
N ARG A 135 -1.27 -56.42 49.10
CA ARG A 135 -0.41 -56.38 47.91
C ARG A 135 -1.21 -56.03 46.66
N LYS A 136 -2.41 -56.58 46.48
CA LYS A 136 -3.28 -56.24 45.35
C LYS A 136 -3.68 -54.77 45.36
N THR A 137 -4.05 -54.22 46.53
CA THR A 137 -4.43 -52.82 46.64
C THR A 137 -3.27 -51.86 46.39
N LEU A 138 -2.06 -52.23 46.81
CA LEU A 138 -0.85 -51.48 46.45
C LEU A 138 -0.58 -51.52 44.94
N GLU A 139 -0.69 -52.69 44.31
CA GLU A 139 -0.52 -52.82 42.86
C GLU A 139 -1.58 -52.01 42.08
N THR A 140 -2.84 -51.97 42.54
CA THR A 140 -3.87 -51.13 41.91
C THR A 140 -3.59 -49.64 42.10
N LEU A 141 -3.17 -49.24 43.31
CA LEU A 141 -2.83 -47.84 43.60
C LEU A 141 -1.64 -47.36 42.75
N GLU A 142 -0.62 -48.20 42.57
CA GLU A 142 0.52 -47.88 41.71
C GLU A 142 0.09 -47.74 40.24
N ARG A 143 -0.77 -48.64 39.74
CA ARG A 143 -1.33 -48.53 38.37
C ARG A 143 -2.12 -47.24 38.19
N GLU A 144 -3.00 -46.91 39.12
CA GLU A 144 -3.79 -45.68 39.08
C GLU A 144 -2.90 -44.43 39.17
N ARG A 145 -1.86 -44.45 39.99
CA ARG A 145 -0.89 -43.36 40.10
C ARG A 145 -0.13 -43.15 38.80
N LEU A 146 0.30 -44.22 38.14
CA LEU A 146 0.95 -44.14 36.83
C LEU A 146 -0.02 -43.62 35.76
N GLN A 147 -1.27 -44.08 35.76
CA GLN A 147 -2.31 -43.57 34.85
C GLN A 147 -2.59 -42.09 35.07
N SER A 148 -2.71 -41.64 36.32
CA SER A 148 -2.91 -40.24 36.66
C SER A 148 -1.74 -39.37 36.20
N LEU A 149 -0.50 -39.82 36.41
CA LEU A 149 0.69 -39.11 35.94
C LEU A 149 0.74 -39.04 34.41
N ALA A 150 0.40 -40.13 33.70
CA ALA A 150 0.31 -40.13 32.25
C ALA A 150 -0.78 -39.16 31.73
N GLN A 151 -1.94 -39.12 32.37
CA GLN A 151 -3.01 -38.17 32.04
C GLN A 151 -2.58 -36.71 32.29
N GLN A 152 -1.90 -36.43 33.40
CA GLN A 152 -1.35 -35.09 33.69
C GLN A 152 -0.33 -34.65 32.64
N GLN A 153 0.54 -35.56 32.18
CA GLN A 153 1.47 -35.29 31.09
C GLN A 153 0.73 -34.99 29.77
N GLN A 154 -0.31 -35.78 29.43
CA GLN A 154 -1.13 -35.52 28.25
C GLN A 154 -1.83 -34.16 28.31
N ILE A 155 -2.41 -33.79 29.47
CA ILE A 155 -3.03 -32.47 29.67
C ILE A 155 -2.00 -31.35 29.46
N THR A 156 -0.79 -31.53 29.99
CA THR A 156 0.29 -30.55 29.83
C THR A 156 0.67 -30.36 28.36
N LEU A 157 0.83 -31.45 27.61
CA LEU A 157 1.13 -31.41 26.17
C LEU A 157 0.00 -30.78 25.36
N LEU A 158 -1.26 -31.09 25.68
CA LEU A 158 -2.42 -30.49 25.04
C LEU A 158 -2.51 -28.99 25.32
N ASN A 159 -2.23 -28.55 26.55
CA ASN A 159 -2.20 -27.14 26.91
C ASN A 159 -1.07 -26.38 26.17
N GLN A 160 0.11 -26.98 26.03
CA GLN A 160 1.20 -26.41 25.22
C GLN A 160 0.76 -26.24 23.77
N ARG A 161 0.19 -27.30 23.16
CA ARG A 161 -0.31 -27.23 21.77
C ARG A 161 -1.42 -26.19 21.61
N LEU A 162 -2.29 -26.04 22.60
CA LEU A 162 -3.34 -25.02 22.60
C LEU A 162 -2.74 -23.61 22.67
N SER A 163 -1.75 -23.39 23.54
CA SER A 163 -1.01 -22.13 23.63
C SER A 163 -0.33 -21.77 22.30
N ASP A 164 0.36 -22.72 21.67
CA ASP A 164 1.00 -22.49 20.36
C ASP A 164 -0.04 -22.12 19.30
N LYS A 165 -1.20 -22.78 19.29
CA LYS A 165 -2.29 -22.46 18.38
C LYS A 165 -2.88 -21.07 18.63
N LEU A 166 -3.02 -20.65 19.89
CA LEU A 166 -3.46 -19.30 20.22
C LEU A 166 -2.46 -18.24 19.75
N GLN A 167 -1.15 -18.46 19.96
CA GLN A 167 -0.11 -17.55 19.46
C GLN A 167 -0.11 -17.47 17.92
N HIS A 168 -0.30 -18.60 17.23
CA HIS A 168 -0.46 -18.61 15.78
C HIS A 168 -1.69 -17.84 15.32
N LEU A 169 -2.84 -17.97 16.00
CA LEU A 169 -4.04 -17.20 15.68
C LEU A 169 -3.81 -15.70 15.88
N GLN A 170 -3.18 -15.29 16.99
CA GLN A 170 -2.81 -13.88 17.23
C GLN A 170 -1.90 -13.33 16.13
N THR A 171 -0.87 -14.09 15.74
CA THR A 171 0.03 -13.71 14.64
C THR A 171 -0.74 -13.56 13.31
N GLN A 172 -1.70 -14.45 13.04
CA GLN A 172 -2.54 -14.36 11.84
C GLN A 172 -3.48 -13.16 11.88
N GLU A 173 -4.07 -12.85 13.03
CA GLU A 173 -4.90 -11.66 13.22
C GLU A 173 -4.08 -10.37 13.00
N GLU A 174 -2.87 -10.29 13.54
CA GLU A 174 -1.94 -9.18 13.29
C GLU A 174 -1.61 -9.04 11.80
N GLN A 175 -1.33 -10.14 11.09
CA GLN A 175 -1.08 -10.13 9.66
C GLN A 175 -2.31 -9.65 8.86
N LEU A 176 -3.51 -10.09 9.24
CA LEU A 176 -4.76 -9.63 8.61
C LEU A 176 -5.00 -8.13 8.85
N GLN A 177 -4.76 -7.65 10.08
CA GLN A 177 -4.85 -6.22 10.38
C GLN A 177 -3.85 -5.40 9.57
N GLN A 178 -2.60 -5.86 9.46
CA GLN A 178 -1.59 -5.22 8.62
C GLN A 178 -2.01 -5.20 7.14
N ALA A 179 -2.55 -6.31 6.62
CA ALA A 179 -3.04 -6.39 5.25
C ALA A 179 -4.22 -5.42 5.01
N HIS A 180 -5.15 -5.30 5.96
CA HIS A 180 -6.23 -4.31 5.88
C HIS A 180 -5.70 -2.89 5.88
N GLN A 181 -4.78 -2.53 6.78
CA GLN A 181 -4.15 -1.21 6.82
C GLN A 181 -3.41 -0.90 5.50
N GLN A 182 -2.66 -1.86 4.96
CA GLN A 182 -2.00 -1.71 3.66
C GLN A 182 -3.01 -1.48 2.53
N PHE A 183 -4.14 -2.19 2.53
CA PHE A 183 -5.20 -2.01 1.56
C PHE A 183 -5.86 -0.62 1.66
N GLU A 184 -6.15 -0.15 2.87
CA GLU A 184 -6.68 1.20 3.11
C GLU A 184 -5.71 2.27 2.63
N HIS A 185 -4.41 2.12 2.92
CA HIS A 185 -3.38 3.03 2.43
C HIS A 185 -3.29 3.02 0.90
N PHE A 186 -3.36 1.85 0.26
CA PHE A 186 -3.37 1.73 -1.18
C PHE A 186 -4.60 2.40 -1.80
N GLN A 187 -5.78 2.18 -1.21
CA GLN A 187 -7.03 2.81 -1.65
C GLN A 187 -6.95 4.33 -1.51
N ALA A 188 -6.48 4.84 -0.37
CA ALA A 188 -6.30 6.25 -0.13
C ALA A 188 -5.28 6.88 -1.10
N ALA A 189 -4.15 6.21 -1.34
CA ALA A 189 -3.14 6.64 -2.31
C ALA A 189 -3.69 6.70 -3.73
N THR A 190 -4.43 5.66 -4.15
CA THR A 190 -5.07 5.62 -5.47
C THR A 190 -6.12 6.72 -5.62
N MET A 191 -6.91 6.98 -4.58
CA MET A 191 -7.89 8.07 -4.58
C MET A 191 -7.21 9.43 -4.68
N ARG A 192 -6.13 9.68 -3.92
CA ARG A 192 -5.34 10.91 -4.01
C ARG A 192 -4.74 11.10 -5.39
N GLN A 193 -4.13 10.07 -5.96
CA GLN A 193 -3.56 10.11 -7.30
C GLN A 193 -4.64 10.49 -8.34
N ARG A 194 -5.81 9.85 -8.30
CA ARG A 194 -6.91 10.19 -9.20
C ARG A 194 -7.39 11.63 -9.02
N GLN A 195 -7.50 12.11 -7.78
CA GLN A 195 -7.87 13.49 -7.49
C GLN A 195 -6.86 14.49 -8.08
N GLU A 196 -5.56 14.23 -7.89
CA GLU A 196 -4.48 15.04 -8.47
C GLU A 196 -4.54 15.02 -10.00
N GLU A 197 -4.68 13.85 -10.61
CA GLU A 197 -4.83 13.71 -12.07
C GLU A 197 -6.04 14.49 -12.57
N THR A 198 -7.21 14.35 -11.93
CA THR A 198 -8.42 15.10 -12.31
C THR A 198 -8.22 16.61 -12.19
N ALA A 199 -7.63 17.09 -11.10
CA ALA A 199 -7.35 18.52 -10.91
C ALA A 199 -6.37 19.06 -11.96
N MET A 200 -5.34 18.28 -12.30
CA MET A 200 -4.38 18.64 -13.35
C MET A 200 -5.04 18.66 -14.73
N HIS A 201 -5.92 17.70 -15.03
CA HIS A 201 -6.69 17.67 -16.27
C HIS A 201 -7.67 18.84 -16.36
N GLU A 202 -8.40 19.15 -15.29
CA GLU A 202 -9.30 20.31 -15.21
C GLU A 202 -8.53 21.62 -15.43
N GLY A 203 -7.36 21.79 -14.80
CA GLY A 203 -6.51 22.95 -15.02
C GLY A 203 -6.02 23.10 -16.46
N ARG A 204 -5.65 22.00 -17.12
CA ARG A 204 -5.29 21.99 -18.55
C ARG A 204 -6.48 22.33 -19.44
N LEU A 205 -7.67 21.80 -19.13
CA LEU A 205 -8.89 22.08 -19.87
C LEU A 205 -9.26 23.57 -19.76
N GLN A 206 -9.21 24.15 -18.56
CA GLN A 206 -9.44 25.58 -18.34
C GLN A 206 -8.46 26.44 -19.13
N LEU A 207 -7.17 26.09 -19.15
CA LEU A 207 -6.17 26.79 -19.95
C LEU A 207 -6.49 26.72 -21.45
N ALA A 208 -6.85 25.54 -21.95
CA ALA A 208 -7.23 25.33 -23.34
C ALA A 208 -8.50 26.11 -23.71
N GLU A 209 -9.52 26.11 -22.85
CA GLU A 209 -10.74 26.91 -23.03
C GLU A 209 -10.44 28.42 -23.06
N GLN A 210 -9.56 28.91 -22.19
CA GLN A 210 -9.13 30.31 -22.23
C GLN A 210 -8.39 30.64 -23.53
N GLN A 211 -7.52 29.76 -24.02
CA GLN A 211 -6.84 29.94 -25.30
C GLN A 211 -7.84 29.94 -26.46
N LEU A 212 -8.81 29.03 -26.46
CA LEU A 212 -9.87 28.96 -27.48
C LEU A 212 -10.73 30.23 -27.48
N ARG A 213 -11.11 30.75 -26.31
CA ARG A 213 -11.81 32.03 -26.20
C ARG A 213 -10.97 33.19 -26.74
N LYS A 214 -9.67 33.22 -26.45
CA LYS A 214 -8.74 34.24 -26.97
C LYS A 214 -8.63 34.17 -28.49
N THR A 215 -8.44 32.99 -29.07
CA THR A 215 -8.35 32.84 -30.53
C THR A 215 -9.67 33.13 -31.21
N GLN A 216 -10.81 32.78 -30.61
CA GLN A 216 -12.14 33.12 -31.12
C GLN A 216 -12.38 34.63 -31.12
N ALA A 217 -11.96 35.34 -30.06
CA ALA A 217 -12.02 36.81 -30.00
C ALA A 217 -11.13 37.45 -31.07
N GLN A 218 -9.89 36.97 -31.22
CA GLN A 218 -8.99 37.42 -32.29
C GLN A 218 -9.59 37.18 -33.69
N LEU A 219 -10.22 36.03 -33.91
CA LEU A 219 -10.88 35.72 -35.17
C LEU A 219 -12.07 36.66 -35.42
N SER A 220 -12.88 36.96 -34.40
CA SER A 220 -13.98 37.92 -34.55
C SER A 220 -13.48 39.34 -34.85
N ASP A 221 -12.37 39.76 -34.23
CA ASP A 221 -11.74 41.05 -34.51
C ASP A 221 -11.24 41.12 -35.95
N VAL A 222 -10.54 40.09 -36.42
CA VAL A 222 -10.07 39.99 -37.81
C VAL A 222 -11.24 39.96 -38.79
N GLN A 223 -12.33 39.23 -38.48
CA GLN A 223 -13.54 39.24 -39.32
C GLN A 223 -14.20 40.62 -39.37
N ALA A 224 -14.26 41.35 -38.25
CA ALA A 224 -14.77 42.71 -38.22
C ALA A 224 -13.89 43.68 -39.05
N GLN A 225 -12.56 43.56 -38.92
CA GLN A 225 -11.61 44.31 -39.75
C GLN A 225 -11.77 43.97 -41.24
N SER A 226 -11.89 42.70 -41.60
CA SER A 226 -12.10 42.26 -43.00
C SER A 226 -13.39 42.86 -43.57
N LYS A 227 -14.50 42.85 -42.81
CA LYS A 227 -15.75 43.50 -43.21
C LYS A 227 -15.60 45.01 -43.37
N SER A 228 -14.87 45.67 -42.46
CA SER A 228 -14.57 47.10 -42.60
C SER A 228 -13.77 47.37 -43.87
N HIS A 229 -12.71 46.60 -44.13
CA HIS A 229 -11.90 46.72 -45.34
C HIS A 229 -12.71 46.43 -46.61
N GLU A 230 -13.62 45.46 -46.60
CA GLU A 230 -14.56 45.22 -47.70
C GLU A 230 -15.45 46.44 -47.95
N THR A 231 -16.01 47.06 -46.91
CA THR A 231 -16.80 48.29 -47.05
C THR A 231 -15.97 49.47 -47.53
N ASP A 232 -14.73 49.61 -47.06
CA ASP A 232 -13.81 50.66 -47.49
C ASP A 232 -13.41 50.49 -48.96
N LEU A 233 -13.11 49.27 -49.39
CA LEU A 233 -12.84 48.94 -50.79
C LEU A 233 -14.06 49.20 -51.68
N HIS A 234 -15.27 48.88 -51.21
CA HIS A 234 -16.50 49.17 -51.93
C HIS A 234 -16.74 50.68 -52.07
N ASN A 235 -16.55 51.44 -50.98
CA ASN A 235 -16.63 52.89 -50.99
C ASN A 235 -15.58 53.52 -51.92
N LEU A 236 -14.34 53.04 -51.88
CA LEU A 236 -13.27 53.51 -52.75
C LEU A 236 -13.57 53.19 -54.22
N SER A 237 -14.08 52.00 -54.51
CA SER A 237 -14.53 51.61 -55.86
C SER A 237 -15.65 52.53 -56.35
N ARG A 238 -16.64 52.83 -55.51
CA ARG A 238 -17.72 53.78 -55.83
C ARG A 238 -17.19 55.20 -56.07
N LEU A 239 -16.24 55.67 -55.25
CA LEU A 239 -15.59 56.97 -55.45
C LEU A 239 -14.76 56.99 -56.73
N TYR A 240 -14.07 55.90 -57.06
CA TYR A 240 -13.31 55.75 -58.29
C TYR A 240 -14.22 55.75 -59.52
N GLU A 241 -15.36 55.06 -59.47
CA GLU A 241 -16.40 55.12 -60.50
C GLU A 241 -17.02 56.53 -60.63
N ALA A 242 -17.29 57.21 -59.52
CA ALA A 242 -17.72 58.60 -59.52
C ALA A 242 -16.66 59.55 -60.11
N ALA A 243 -15.37 59.31 -59.85
CA ALA A 243 -14.26 60.06 -60.43
C ALA A 243 -14.12 59.77 -61.94
N LEU A 244 -14.30 58.52 -62.37
CA LEU A 244 -14.31 58.13 -63.77
C LEU A 244 -15.47 58.77 -64.53
N THR A 245 -16.67 58.75 -63.97
CA THR A 245 -17.86 59.38 -64.58
C THR A 245 -17.72 60.90 -64.62
N SER A 246 -17.24 61.54 -63.56
CA SER A 246 -16.96 62.98 -63.59
C SER A 246 -15.83 63.34 -64.56
N GLN A 247 -14.78 62.51 -64.68
CA GLN A 247 -13.75 62.69 -65.71
C GLN A 247 -14.34 62.54 -67.12
N ALA A 248 -15.23 61.58 -67.34
CA ALA A 248 -15.92 61.40 -68.62
C ALA A 248 -16.83 62.60 -68.94
N GLN A 249 -17.55 63.12 -67.95
CA GLN A 249 -18.36 64.34 -68.08
C GLN A 249 -17.49 65.56 -68.39
N LEU A 250 -16.37 65.75 -67.69
CA LEU A 250 -15.41 66.83 -67.97
C LEU A 250 -14.79 66.70 -69.37
N LYS A 251 -14.47 65.48 -69.82
CA LYS A 251 -14.01 65.23 -71.20
C LYS A 251 -15.08 65.60 -72.21
N GLN A 252 -16.33 65.20 -71.98
CA GLN A 252 -17.46 65.55 -72.83
C GLN A 252 -17.72 67.07 -72.84
N GLN A 253 -17.65 67.72 -71.69
CA GLN A 253 -17.72 69.19 -71.57
C GLN A 253 -16.59 69.85 -72.35
N LEU A 254 -15.35 69.40 -72.20
CA LEU A 254 -14.21 69.91 -72.96
C LEU A 254 -14.37 69.68 -74.47
N GLU A 255 -14.92 68.55 -74.91
CA GLU A 255 -15.25 68.31 -76.32
C GLU A 255 -16.37 69.24 -76.81
N SER A 256 -17.37 69.52 -75.96
CA SER A 256 -18.42 70.49 -76.26
C SER A 256 -17.88 71.92 -76.30
N GLU A 257 -17.01 72.33 -75.38
CA GLU A 257 -16.33 73.62 -75.39
C GLU A 257 -15.36 73.74 -76.57
N LYS A 258 -14.65 72.67 -76.93
CA LYS A 258 -13.81 72.63 -78.13
C LYS A 258 -14.66 72.79 -79.38
N SER A 259 -15.79 72.11 -79.51
CA SER A 259 -16.69 72.26 -80.66
C SER A 259 -17.35 73.65 -80.70
N GLN A 260 -17.72 74.21 -79.55
CA GLN A 260 -18.16 75.61 -79.43
C GLN A 260 -17.05 76.59 -79.81
N SER A 261 -15.82 76.39 -79.34
CA SER A 261 -14.64 77.19 -79.70
C SER A 261 -14.32 77.09 -81.19
N LEU A 262 -14.46 75.90 -81.79
CA LEU A 262 -14.25 75.68 -83.23
C LEU A 262 -15.36 76.36 -84.04
N THR A 263 -16.60 76.34 -83.55
CA THR A 263 -17.73 77.09 -84.14
C THR A 263 -17.50 78.59 -84.02
N LEU A 264 -17.08 79.09 -82.86
CA LEU A 264 -16.73 80.50 -82.64
C LEU A 264 -15.53 80.92 -83.50
N LYS A 265 -14.52 80.06 -83.69
CA LYS A 265 -13.41 80.31 -84.61
C LYS A 265 -13.87 80.38 -86.06
N LEU A 266 -14.77 79.50 -86.50
CA LEU A 266 -15.39 79.57 -87.83
C LEU A 266 -16.25 80.83 -88.00
N GLN A 267 -16.95 81.25 -86.95
CA GLN A 267 -17.69 82.52 -86.93
C GLN A 267 -16.75 83.73 -86.97
N LEU A 268 -15.62 83.68 -86.26
CA LEU A 268 -14.60 84.72 -86.28
C LEU A 268 -13.91 84.77 -87.65
N GLN A 269 -13.56 83.63 -88.24
CA GLN A 269 -13.00 83.55 -89.59
C GLN A 269 -13.98 84.09 -90.65
N SER A 270 -15.26 83.72 -90.57
CA SER A 270 -16.26 84.27 -91.50
C SER A 270 -16.51 85.77 -91.26
N SER A 271 -16.41 86.26 -90.01
CA SER A 271 -16.44 87.69 -89.69
C SER A 271 -15.18 88.42 -90.19
N GLU A 272 -13.99 87.82 -90.09
CA GLU A 272 -12.73 88.34 -90.63
C GLU A 272 -12.74 88.38 -92.17
N GLU A 273 -13.30 87.36 -92.82
CA GLU A 273 -13.52 87.36 -94.27
C GLU A 273 -14.51 88.45 -94.69
N GLN A 274 -15.60 88.64 -93.93
CA GLN A 274 -16.50 89.78 -94.12
C GLN A 274 -15.78 91.13 -93.93
N GLN A 275 -14.92 91.26 -92.91
CA GLN A 275 -14.13 92.48 -92.71
C GLN A 275 -13.11 92.71 -93.83
N LYS A 276 -12.46 91.68 -94.36
CA LYS A 276 -11.56 91.78 -95.51
C LYS A 276 -12.31 92.20 -96.78
N LEU A 277 -13.50 91.68 -97.00
CA LEU A 277 -14.36 92.10 -98.11
C LEU A 277 -14.74 93.57 -98.00
N VAL A 278 -15.14 94.03 -96.81
CA VAL A 278 -15.47 95.44 -96.55
C VAL A 278 -14.23 96.34 -96.72
N ARG A 279 -13.04 95.89 -96.29
CA ARG A 279 -11.79 96.63 -96.52
C ARG A 279 -11.43 96.72 -98.00
N ALA A 280 -11.57 95.63 -98.76
CA ALA A 280 -11.34 95.63 -100.21
C ALA A 280 -12.32 96.57 -100.94
N GLN A 281 -13.59 96.60 -100.50
CA GLN A 281 -14.57 97.57 -101.02
C GLN A 281 -14.18 99.01 -100.67
N ALA A 282 -13.67 99.27 -99.46
CA ALA A 282 -13.19 100.59 -99.06
C ALA A 282 -11.96 101.04 -99.87
N GLU A 283 -10.99 100.14 -100.12
CA GLU A 283 -9.81 100.40 -100.96
C GLU A 283 -10.19 100.64 -102.42
N GLU A 284 -11.18 99.92 -102.98
CA GLU A 284 -11.72 100.17 -104.32
C GLU A 284 -12.39 101.55 -104.42
N HIS A 285 -13.13 101.96 -103.39
CA HIS A 285 -13.72 103.30 -103.30
C HIS A 285 -12.65 104.40 -103.19
N GLU A 286 -11.58 104.18 -102.44
CA GLU A 286 -10.47 105.12 -102.29
C GLU A 286 -9.69 105.28 -103.61
N GLN A 287 -9.43 104.18 -104.33
CA GLN A 287 -8.82 104.23 -105.66
C GLN A 287 -9.70 104.96 -106.69
N ARG A 288 -11.02 104.77 -106.66
CA ARG A 288 -11.97 105.52 -107.51
C ARG A 288 -11.97 107.02 -107.20
N GLN A 289 -11.84 107.41 -105.94
CA GLN A 289 -11.73 108.83 -105.58
C GLN A 289 -10.42 109.44 -106.07
N LEU A 290 -9.31 108.70 -106.01
CA LEU A 290 -8.02 109.16 -106.49
C LEU A 290 -8.00 109.36 -108.01
N THR A 291 -8.60 108.43 -108.79
CA THR A 291 -8.71 108.58 -110.25
C THR A 291 -9.55 109.79 -110.64
N LEU A 292 -10.68 110.01 -109.97
CA LEU A 292 -11.52 111.20 -110.20
C LEU A 292 -10.80 112.51 -109.84
N ALA A 293 -9.97 112.50 -108.78
CA ALA A 293 -9.15 113.67 -108.43
C ALA A 293 -8.09 113.98 -109.50
N THR A 294 -7.45 112.95 -110.08
CA THR A 294 -6.47 113.13 -111.16
C THR A 294 -7.10 113.60 -112.49
N GLU A 295 -8.32 113.16 -112.78
CA GLU A 295 -9.08 113.66 -113.94
C GLU A 295 -9.50 115.12 -113.77
N LYS A 296 -9.87 115.52 -112.55
CA LYS A 296 -10.20 116.90 -112.23
C LYS A 296 -9.00 117.85 -112.38
N ALA A 297 -7.84 117.46 -111.85
CA ALA A 297 -6.61 118.25 -111.97
C ALA A 297 -6.17 118.47 -113.44
N ARG A 298 -6.34 117.44 -114.30
CA ARG A 298 -6.05 117.54 -115.74
C ARG A 298 -6.97 118.50 -116.50
N LEU A 299 -8.22 118.66 -116.07
CA LEU A 299 -9.15 119.61 -116.68
C LEU A 299 -8.84 121.05 -116.25
N GLU A 300 -8.38 121.25 -115.01
CA GLU A 300 -7.97 122.55 -114.48
C GLU A 300 -6.67 123.06 -115.15
N GLU A 301 -5.67 122.20 -115.38
CA GLU A 301 -4.46 122.57 -116.17
C GLU A 301 -4.79 122.95 -117.61
N ARG A 302 -5.78 122.29 -118.22
CA ARG A 302 -6.18 122.54 -119.60
C ARG A 302 -6.96 123.84 -119.76
N LEU A 303 -7.72 124.24 -118.75
CA LEU A 303 -8.32 125.58 -118.65
C LEU A 303 -7.25 126.66 -118.52
N HIS A 304 -6.24 126.45 -117.68
CA HIS A 304 -5.17 127.43 -117.47
C HIS A 304 -4.31 127.68 -118.72
N MET A 305 -4.05 126.63 -119.52
CA MET A 305 -3.33 126.77 -120.80
C MET A 305 -4.12 127.56 -121.85
N LEU A 306 -5.44 127.41 -121.91
CA LEU A 306 -6.30 128.17 -122.81
C LEU A 306 -6.43 129.66 -122.39
N GLU A 307 -6.43 129.95 -121.09
CA GLU A 307 -6.41 131.33 -120.58
C GLU A 307 -5.11 132.06 -120.95
N LEU A 308 -3.97 131.36 -120.90
CA LEU A 308 -2.65 131.92 -121.24
C LEU A 308 -2.49 132.19 -122.74
N GLU A 309 -3.08 131.35 -123.60
CA GLU A 309 -3.14 131.58 -125.05
C GLU A 309 -4.02 132.77 -125.41
N MET A 310 -5.11 132.99 -124.67
CA MET A 310 -6.01 134.12 -124.88
C MET A 310 -5.36 135.46 -124.50
N GLN A 311 -4.56 135.49 -123.42
CA GLN A 311 -3.79 136.68 -123.01
C GLN A 311 -2.70 137.07 -124.03
N ARG A 312 -1.97 136.09 -124.59
CA ARG A 312 -0.93 136.34 -125.61
C ARG A 312 -1.51 136.89 -126.93
N MET A 313 -2.70 136.44 -127.33
CA MET A 313 -3.40 136.98 -128.50
C MET A 313 -3.83 138.44 -128.29
N GLN A 314 -4.25 138.81 -127.08
CA GLN A 314 -4.67 140.18 -126.74
C GLN A 314 -3.48 141.16 -126.71
N GLU A 315 -2.31 140.75 -126.23
CA GLU A 315 -1.09 141.58 -126.26
C GLU A 315 -0.57 141.84 -127.68
N SER A 316 -0.72 140.87 -128.60
CA SER A 316 -0.28 141.00 -129.99
C SER A 316 -1.10 141.97 -130.84
N LEU A 317 -2.35 142.24 -130.45
CA LEU A 317 -3.20 143.25 -131.09
C LEU A 317 -2.83 144.68 -130.65
N GLY A 318 -2.42 144.86 -129.39
CA GLY A 318 -1.98 146.16 -128.87
C GLY A 318 -0.67 146.68 -129.49
N THR A 319 0.28 145.78 -129.76
CA THR A 319 1.56 146.17 -130.41
C THR A 319 1.38 146.65 -131.85
N ARG A 320 0.35 146.15 -132.54
CA ARG A 320 0.10 146.45 -133.96
C ARG A 320 -0.63 147.78 -134.17
N GLU A 321 -1.39 148.25 -133.17
CA GLU A 321 -2.05 149.56 -133.20
C GLU A 321 -1.06 150.71 -132.89
N GLN A 322 -0.02 150.46 -132.08
CA GLN A 322 1.02 151.46 -131.76
C GLN A 322 1.94 151.76 -132.97
N GLU A 323 2.22 150.77 -133.82
CA GLU A 323 3.06 150.94 -135.02
C GLU A 323 2.39 151.80 -136.11
N HIS A 324 1.05 151.84 -136.15
CA HIS A 324 0.30 152.63 -137.14
C HIS A 324 0.21 154.13 -136.78
N GLN A 325 0.46 154.50 -135.52
CA GLN A 325 0.46 155.90 -135.06
C GLN A 325 1.83 156.59 -135.20
N THR A 326 2.94 155.86 -135.18
CA THR A 326 4.30 156.44 -135.25
C THR A 326 4.77 156.78 -136.67
N LEU A 327 4.17 156.18 -137.70
CA LEU A 327 4.54 156.44 -139.10
C LEU A 327 3.86 157.69 -139.71
N LEU A 328 2.79 158.19 -139.11
CA LEU A 328 2.08 159.39 -139.57
C LEU A 328 2.64 160.71 -138.98
N SER A 329 3.46 160.65 -137.93
CA SER A 329 4.02 161.85 -137.26
C SER A 329 5.43 162.25 -137.71
N THR A 330 6.11 161.42 -138.51
CA THR A 330 7.52 161.64 -138.88
C THR A 330 7.74 162.28 -140.25
N VAL A 331 6.69 162.48 -141.06
CA VAL A 331 6.80 163.04 -142.42
C VAL A 331 6.37 164.51 -142.50
N ALA A 332 5.80 165.10 -141.44
CA ALA A 332 5.32 166.48 -141.46
C ALA A 332 6.34 167.54 -140.95
N ASP A 333 7.29 167.20 -140.08
CA ASP A 333 8.09 168.21 -139.38
C ASP A 333 9.60 168.08 -139.62
N LEU A 334 10.10 168.48 -140.82
CA LEU A 334 11.40 169.17 -141.00
C LEU A 334 11.63 169.54 -142.48
N SER A 335 11.10 170.70 -142.88
CA SER A 335 11.67 171.48 -143.99
C SER A 335 12.88 172.27 -143.49
N ALA A 336 13.93 172.29 -144.32
CA ALA A 336 15.21 172.96 -144.12
C ALA A 336 15.05 174.49 -143.91
N ALA A 337 15.96 175.24 -143.27
CA ALA A 337 17.39 175.04 -143.07
C ALA A 337 17.82 175.99 -141.93
N LEU A 338 18.97 176.67 -142.06
CA LEU A 338 19.04 178.13 -141.82
C LEU A 338 17.74 178.81 -141.32
N VAL A 339 17.92 179.67 -140.31
CA VAL A 339 17.05 180.78 -139.88
C VAL A 339 15.88 180.41 -138.94
N HIS A 340 16.12 180.55 -137.64
CA HIS A 340 15.49 181.55 -136.77
C HIS A 340 15.72 181.14 -135.30
N PRO A 341 16.06 182.09 -134.42
CA PRO A 341 15.95 181.88 -132.98
C PRO A 341 14.47 181.99 -132.58
N GLU A 342 14.20 181.79 -131.29
CA GLU A 342 12.90 181.98 -130.63
C GLU A 342 12.10 180.68 -130.56
N ALA A 343 11.78 180.23 -129.35
CA ALA A 343 10.56 180.60 -128.63
C ALA A 343 9.33 180.10 -129.40
N GLU A 344 8.31 179.49 -128.82
CA GLU A 344 7.73 179.67 -127.51
C GLU A 344 6.48 178.78 -127.50
N ALA A 345 5.70 178.93 -126.43
CA ALA A 345 4.31 178.50 -126.27
C ALA A 345 4.14 177.09 -125.68
N LYS A 346 4.07 176.98 -124.35
CA LYS A 346 2.90 177.35 -123.51
C LYS A 346 1.64 176.72 -124.09
N GLU A 347 1.13 175.68 -123.44
CA GLU A 347 0.23 175.82 -122.28
C GLU A 347 -1.10 176.45 -122.70
N LYS A 348 -2.18 175.83 -122.21
CA LYS A 348 -3.59 176.26 -122.21
C LYS A 348 -4.51 175.43 -123.14
N PRO A 349 -5.83 175.44 -122.86
CA PRO A 349 -6.45 175.32 -121.55
C PRO A 349 -7.77 174.51 -121.60
N ALA A 350 -8.39 174.37 -120.43
CA ALA A 350 -9.81 174.70 -120.16
C ALA A 350 -10.92 174.00 -120.99
N VAL A 351 -12.11 173.73 -120.47
CA VAL A 351 -12.82 174.02 -119.22
C VAL A 351 -14.14 173.27 -119.40
N ALA A 352 -14.72 172.84 -118.28
CA ALA A 352 -16.15 172.60 -118.05
C ALA A 352 -16.95 171.88 -119.15
N SER A 353 -17.74 170.89 -118.76
CA SER A 353 -19.17 171.09 -118.45
C SER A 353 -19.78 169.71 -118.66
N ARG A 354 -20.81 169.23 -117.98
CA ARG A 354 -21.74 169.74 -116.97
C ARG A 354 -22.40 168.46 -116.46
N LYS A 355 -22.42 168.24 -115.14
CA LYS A 355 -23.59 168.45 -114.26
C LYS A 355 -24.76 167.52 -114.64
N ARG A 356 -25.48 166.86 -113.74
CA ARG A 356 -25.67 166.83 -112.27
C ARG A 356 -26.86 165.85 -112.11
N ARG A 357 -27.14 165.15 -111.02
CA ARG A 357 -27.35 165.52 -109.60
C ARG A 357 -27.89 164.20 -108.96
N LYS A 358 -27.39 163.74 -107.80
CA LYS A 358 -27.96 163.90 -106.44
C LYS A 358 -29.27 163.14 -106.19
N PRO A 359 -29.64 162.90 -104.92
CA PRO A 359 -28.96 162.12 -103.88
C PRO A 359 -29.92 161.00 -103.39
N ALA A 360 -29.46 160.08 -102.53
CA ALA A 360 -30.35 159.32 -101.67
C ALA A 360 -29.61 158.59 -100.53
N ALA A 361 -30.17 158.24 -99.38
CA ALA A 361 -31.56 157.83 -99.26
C ALA A 361 -32.59 158.92 -99.56
N ASP A 362 -32.25 160.20 -99.50
CA ASP A 362 -32.95 161.28 -100.22
C ASP A 362 -32.07 162.25 -101.01
#